data_AF-A0A959F9T9-F1
#
_entry.id   AF-A0A959F9T9-F1
#
_cell.length_a   1.000
_cell.length_b   1.000
_cell.length_c   1.000
_cell.angle_alpha   90.00
_cell.angle_beta   90.00
_cell.angle_gamma   90.00
#
_symmetry.space_group_name_H-M   'P 1'
#
loop_
_entity.id
_entity.type
_entity.pdbx_description
1 polymer ?
#
loop_
_entity_poly.entity_id
_entity_poly.type
_entity_poly.pdbx_seq_one_letter_code
_entity_poly.pdbx_strand_id
1 'polypeptide(L)'
;TENNREEQQAYYNRIFYLALIVFPLLSVWTYTELSALESGEIYSASFWYPVVLLYESLGFWPAALLFPLLGIFVIGSLCKKRAALKMGK
;
A
#
# COMPACT_ATOMS: atom_id res chain seq x y z
N THR A 1 21.84 -14.72 19.84
CA THR A 1 21.80 -13.38 19.20
C THR A 1 21.78 -13.46 17.68
N GLU A 2 22.36 -14.50 17.07
CA GLU A 2 22.34 -14.74 15.61
C GLU A 2 20.98 -15.27 15.11
N ASN A 3 20.37 -16.24 15.80
CA ASN A 3 19.05 -16.80 15.46
C ASN A 3 17.94 -15.72 15.31
N ASN A 4 17.90 -14.74 16.23
CA ASN A 4 16.92 -13.64 16.19
C ASN A 4 17.11 -12.71 14.96
N ARG A 5 18.33 -12.57 14.42
CA ARG A 5 18.60 -11.73 13.25
C ARG A 5 18.12 -12.40 11.96
N GLU A 6 18.30 -13.71 11.84
CA GLU A 6 17.82 -14.49 10.70
C GLU A 6 16.28 -14.49 10.64
N GLU A 7 15.62 -14.69 11.79
CA GLU A 7 14.16 -14.59 11.91
C GLU A 7 13.65 -13.20 11.52
N GLN A 8 14.31 -12.13 11.98
CA GLN A 8 13.98 -10.75 11.59
C GLN A 8 14.12 -10.53 10.09
N GLN A 9 15.21 -11.01 9.47
CA GLN A 9 15.42 -10.89 8.03
C GLN A 9 14.35 -11.64 7.23
N ALA A 10 14.00 -12.87 7.63
CA ALA A 10 12.95 -13.66 7.00
C ALA A 10 11.58 -12.97 7.09
N TYR A 11 11.26 -12.40 8.26
CA TYR A 11 10.04 -11.63 8.49
C TYR A 11 9.94 -10.41 7.56
N TYR A 12 10.97 -9.56 7.49
CA TYR A 12 10.95 -8.40 6.61
C TYR A 12 10.91 -8.76 5.13
N ASN A 13 11.56 -9.85 4.72
CA ASN A 13 11.46 -10.36 3.35
C ASN A 13 10.02 -10.78 3.03
N ARG A 14 9.36 -11.52 3.93
CA ARG A 14 7.96 -11.94 3.73
C ARG A 14 7.04 -10.74 3.59
N ILE A 15 7.17 -9.75 4.47
CA ILE A 15 6.36 -8.52 4.41
C ILE A 15 6.64 -7.72 3.14
N PHE A 16 7.90 -7.66 2.70
CA PHE A 16 8.26 -6.97 1.45
C PHE A 16 7.56 -7.58 0.23
N TYR A 17 7.56 -8.92 0.10
CA TYR A 17 6.86 -9.59 -1.00
C TYR A 17 5.34 -9.44 -0.90
N LEU A 18 4.78 -9.50 0.32
CA LEU A 18 3.35 -9.23 0.52
C LEU A 18 2.99 -7.80 0.12
N ALA A 19 3.78 -6.81 0.52
CA ALA A 19 3.55 -5.41 0.17
C ALA A 19 3.59 -5.20 -1.36
N LEU A 20 4.55 -5.83 -2.05
CA LEU A 20 4.67 -5.74 -3.51
C LEU A 20 3.44 -6.26 -4.26
N ILE A 21 2.66 -7.17 -3.67
CA ILE A 21 1.46 -7.73 -4.31
C ILE A 21 0.20 -7.00 -3.84
N VAL A 22 0.08 -6.76 -2.53
CA VAL A 22 -1.11 -6.19 -1.91
C VAL A 22 -1.33 -4.75 -2.36
N PHE A 23 -0.29 -3.91 -2.42
CA PHE A 23 -0.47 -2.51 -2.80
C PHE A 23 -0.94 -2.31 -4.23
N PRO A 24 -0.37 -2.98 -5.26
CA PRO A 24 -0.91 -2.91 -6.61
C PRO A 24 -2.35 -3.39 -6.71
N LEU A 25 -2.69 -4.50 -6.05
CA LEU A 25 -4.07 -5.02 -6.06
C LEU A 25 -5.05 -4.02 -5.45
N LEU A 26 -4.74 -3.46 -4.29
CA LEU A 26 -5.56 -2.43 -3.64
C LEU A 26 -5.66 -1.16 -4.50
N SER A 27 -4.57 -0.79 -5.18
CA SER A 27 -4.55 0.39 -6.06
C SER A 27 -5.48 0.19 -7.25
N VAL A 28 -5.41 -0.96 -7.92
CA VAL A 28 -6.29 -1.29 -9.06
C VAL A 28 -7.74 -1.33 -8.60
N TRP A 29 -8.03 -2.05 -7.51
CA TRP A 29 -9.40 -2.17 -7.01
C TRP A 29 -9.99 -0.81 -6.62
N THR A 30 -9.21 0.01 -5.91
CA THR A 30 -9.66 1.36 -5.50
C THR A 30 -9.90 2.24 -6.71
N TYR A 31 -9.02 2.20 -7.71
CA TYR A 31 -9.20 2.96 -8.95
C TYR A 31 -10.45 2.51 -9.71
N THR A 32 -10.67 1.20 -9.89
CA THR A 32 -11.82 0.70 -10.65
C THR A 32 -13.15 1.07 -9.99
N GLU A 33 -13.24 0.93 -8.68
CA GLU A 33 -14.45 1.27 -7.92
C GLU A 33 -14.68 2.79 -7.93
N LEU A 34 -13.64 3.60 -7.72
CA LEU A 34 -13.77 5.06 -7.77
C LEU A 34 -14.15 5.52 -9.18
N SER A 35 -13.62 4.89 -10.23
CA SER A 35 -13.96 5.22 -11.60
C SER A 35 -15.41 4.86 -11.93
N ALA A 36 -15.90 3.73 -11.43
CA ALA A 36 -17.31 3.35 -11.59
C ALA A 36 -18.25 4.27 -10.79
N LEU A 37 -17.81 4.77 -9.63
CA LEU A 37 -18.55 5.77 -8.85
C LEU A 37 -18.58 7.13 -9.59
N GLU A 38 -17.44 7.57 -10.11
CA GLU A 38 -17.30 8.83 -10.85
C GLU A 38 -18.09 8.82 -12.17
N SER A 39 -18.14 7.68 -12.86
CA SER A 39 -18.91 7.53 -14.11
C SER A 39 -20.43 7.40 -13.87
N GLY A 40 -20.86 7.25 -12.62
CA GLY A 40 -22.25 7.00 -12.25
C GLY A 40 -22.73 5.58 -12.59
N GLU A 41 -21.82 4.65 -12.90
CA GLU A 41 -22.14 3.23 -13.09
C GLU A 41 -22.62 2.57 -11.79
N ILE A 42 -22.12 3.04 -10.64
CA ILE A 42 -22.58 2.63 -9.31
C ILE A 42 -22.98 3.83 -8.47
N TYR A 43 -24.00 3.65 -7.64
CA TYR A 43 -24.52 4.69 -6.74
C TYR A 43 -23.82 4.73 -5.38
N SER A 44 -23.14 3.63 -4.99
CA SER A 44 -22.42 3.52 -3.73
C SER A 44 -21.34 2.45 -3.80
N ALA A 45 -20.14 2.77 -3.31
CA ALA A 45 -19.07 1.81 -3.07
C ALA A 45 -18.70 1.82 -1.60
N SER A 46 -18.46 0.64 -1.03
CA SER A 46 -18.01 0.50 0.37
C SER A 46 -16.48 0.60 0.42
N PHE A 47 -15.97 1.82 0.57
CA PHE A 47 -14.54 2.05 0.73
C PHE A 47 -14.10 2.09 2.19
N TRP A 48 -12.78 1.96 2.37
CA TRP A 48 -12.12 2.30 3.61
C TRP A 48 -12.29 3.80 3.90
N TYR A 49 -12.63 4.16 5.14
CA TYR A 49 -12.94 5.53 5.52
C TYR A 49 -11.90 6.59 5.07
N PRO A 50 -10.57 6.34 5.16
CA PRO A 50 -9.59 7.30 4.64
C PRO A 50 -9.70 7.60 3.14
N VAL A 51 -10.11 6.60 2.33
CA VAL A 51 -10.33 6.78 0.89
C VAL A 51 -11.55 7.64 0.65
N VAL A 52 -12.65 7.38 1.36
CA VAL A 52 -13.89 8.18 1.29
C VAL A 52 -13.60 9.63 1.64
N LEU A 53 -12.90 9.86 2.76
CA LEU A 53 -12.57 11.19 3.22
C LEU A 53 -11.73 11.95 2.19
N LEU A 54 -10.74 11.31 1.57
CA LEU A 54 -9.95 11.93 0.51
C LEU A 54 -10.79 12.22 -0.74
N TYR A 55 -11.69 11.32 -1.10
CA TYR A 55 -12.57 11.49 -2.25
C TYR A 55 -13.52 12.67 -2.06
N GLU A 56 -14.19 12.75 -0.91
CA GLU A 56 -15.13 13.84 -0.61
C GLU A 56 -14.44 15.19 -0.44
N SER A 57 -13.21 15.22 0.09
CA SER A 57 -12.50 16.47 0.37
C SER A 57 -11.63 16.98 -0.79
N LEU A 58 -11.00 16.08 -1.55
CA LEU A 58 -10.01 16.42 -2.57
C LEU A 58 -10.33 15.84 -3.96
N GLY A 59 -11.39 15.04 -4.08
CA GLY A 59 -11.86 14.46 -5.33
C GLY A 59 -11.19 13.13 -5.72
N PHE A 60 -11.41 12.74 -6.97
CA PHE A 60 -11.00 11.45 -7.53
C PHE A 60 -9.48 11.17 -7.44
N TRP A 61 -8.65 12.07 -7.97
CA TRP A 61 -7.21 11.80 -8.13
C TRP A 61 -6.48 11.55 -6.79
N PRO A 62 -6.68 12.37 -5.74
CA PRO A 62 -6.02 12.14 -4.47
C PRO A 62 -6.47 10.84 -3.78
N ALA A 63 -7.74 10.46 -3.92
CA ALA A 63 -8.25 9.19 -3.41
C ALA A 63 -7.66 7.99 -4.18
N ALA A 64 -7.62 8.07 -5.52
CA ALA A 64 -7.07 7.03 -6.38
C ALA A 64 -5.56 6.81 -6.15
N LEU A 65 -4.81 7.87 -5.84
CA LEU A 65 -3.37 7.81 -5.60
C LEU A 65 -2.98 7.41 -4.17
N LEU A 66 -3.92 7.27 -3.25
CA LEU A 66 -3.64 6.94 -1.85
C LEU A 66 -2.80 5.65 -1.72
N PHE A 67 -3.30 4.54 -2.27
CA PHE A 67 -2.64 3.23 -2.16
C PHE A 67 -1.32 3.14 -2.95
N PRO A 68 -1.21 3.71 -4.17
CA PRO A 68 0.08 3.80 -4.86
C PRO A 68 1.15 4.51 -4.03
N LEU A 69 0.83 5.68 -3.47
CA LEU A 69 1.78 6.47 -2.68
C LEU A 69 2.14 5.76 -1.37
N LEU A 70 1.15 5.19 -0.69
CA LEU A 70 1.38 4.44 0.55
C LEU A 70 2.22 3.18 0.29
N GLY A 71 1.98 2.50 -0.83
CA GLY A 71 2.77 1.35 -1.27
C GLY A 71 4.23 1.71 -1.52
N ILE A 72 4.51 2.78 -2.28
CA ILE A 72 5.87 3.27 -2.51
C ILE A 72 6.56 3.60 -1.18
N PHE A 73 5.86 4.29 -0.28
CA PHE A 73 6.39 4.66 1.03
C PHE A 73 6.74 3.44 1.90
N VAL A 74 5.84 2.46 1.98
CA VAL A 74 6.05 1.23 2.77
C VAL A 74 7.16 0.38 2.16
N ILE A 75 7.13 0.13 0.86
CA ILE A 75 8.16 -0.64 0.15
C ILE A 75 9.53 0.04 0.28
N GLY A 76 9.61 1.36 0.11
CA GLY A 76 10.83 2.13 0.32
C GLY A 76 11.36 2.02 1.75
N SER A 77 10.47 2.09 2.75
CA SER A 77 10.83 1.91 4.16
C SER A 77 11.35 0.50 4.46
N LEU A 78 10.72 -0.53 3.88
CA LEU A 78 11.16 -1.92 4.00
C LEU A 78 12.50 -2.15 3.31
N CYS A 79 12.73 -1.58 2.12
CA CYS A 79 14.02 -1.60 1.44
C CYS A 79 15.13 -1.01 2.33
N LYS A 80 14.87 0.16 2.95
CA LYS A 80 15.82 0.80 3.86
C LYS A 80 16.14 -0.08 5.07
N LYS A 81 15.13 -0.70 5.68
CA LYS A 81 15.30 -1.62 6.83
C LYS A 81 16.09 -2.87 6.44
N ARG A 82 15.78 -3.49 5.30
CA ARG A 82 16.51 -4.66 4.76
C ARG A 82 17.97 -4.32 4.46
N ALA A 83 18.23 -3.14 3.90
CA ALA A 83 19.58 -2.67 3.61
C ALA A 83 20.39 -2.43 4.90
N ALA A 84 19.78 -1.82 5.93
CA ALA A 84 20.42 -1.60 7.22
C ALA A 84 20.77 -2.93 7.93
N LEU A 85 19.89 -3.93 7.88
CA LEU A 85 20.16 -5.26 8.44
C LEU A 85 21.29 -5.99 7.71
N LYS A 86 21.46 -5.75 6.40
CA LYS A 86 22.55 -6.32 5.60
C LYS A 86 23.90 -5.62 5.82
N MET A 87 23.89 -4.31 6.09
CA MET A 87 25.07 -3.47 6.31
C MET A 87 25.58 -3.48 7.76
N GLY A 88 24.73 -3.79 8.74
CA GLY A 88 25.13 -4.03 10.14
C GLY A 88 25.82 -5.39 10.34
N LYS A 89 26.67 -5.78 9.39
CA LYS A 89 27.61 -6.90 9.48
C LYS A 89 28.77 -6.53 10.37
#